data_AF-A0A8S3IID6-F1
#
_entry.id   AF-A0A8S3IID6-F1
#
_cell.length_a   1.000
_cell.length_b   1.000
_cell.length_c   1.000
_cell.angle_alpha   90.00
_cell.angle_beta   90.00
_cell.angle_gamma   90.00
#
_symmetry.space_group_name_H-M   'P 1'
#
loop_
_entity.id
_entity.type
_entity.pdbx_description
1 polymer ?
#
loop_
_entity_poly.entity_id
_entity_poly.type
_entity_poly.pdbx_seq_one_letter_code
_entity_poly.pdbx_strand_id
1 'polypeptide(L)'
;MWKVFCSGVPLYRGRVDSIVTPGTVAGHVHKVMGGNHFSAGVKDQSELELYEVTKSASCTTCSIHTVDNSNYWHPDLYYRWSNGTFSLVPNGGLTVYYIARTGIDGGPQHANPNWQPFPKGL
;
A
#
# COMPACT_ATOMS: atom_id res chain seq x y z
N MET A 1 -2.78 8.14 -16.81
CA MET A 1 -2.07 7.29 -15.83
C MET A 1 -1.33 8.21 -14.89
N TRP A 2 -1.61 8.12 -13.58
CA TRP A 2 -0.90 8.88 -12.55
C TRP A 2 0.07 7.98 -11.79
N LYS A 3 1.18 8.56 -11.33
CA LYS A 3 2.23 7.84 -10.59
C LYS A 3 2.46 8.50 -9.24
N VAL A 4 2.59 7.69 -8.21
CA VAL A 4 3.05 8.14 -6.89
C VAL A 4 4.37 7.46 -6.59
N PHE A 5 5.38 8.25 -6.21
CA PHE A 5 6.70 7.72 -5.89
C PHE A 5 6.84 7.67 -4.37
N CYS A 6 7.23 6.51 -3.86
CA CYS A 6 7.54 6.35 -2.44
C CYS A 6 9.03 6.16 -2.24
N SER A 7 9.56 6.73 -1.15
CA SER A 7 10.98 6.83 -0.85
C SER A 7 11.68 5.47 -0.73
N GLY A 8 13.01 5.44 -0.77
CA GLY A 8 13.78 4.22 -0.56
C GLY A 8 13.55 3.54 0.81
N VAL A 9 13.01 4.26 1.78
CA VAL A 9 12.85 3.80 3.16
C VAL A 9 11.38 3.37 3.37
N PRO A 10 11.13 2.07 3.66
CA PRO A 10 9.79 1.61 3.96
C PRO A 10 9.35 2.07 5.35
N LEU A 11 8.04 2.18 5.54
CA LEU A 11 7.44 2.36 6.86
C LEU A 11 7.68 1.13 7.73
N TYR A 12 7.52 -0.06 7.14
CA TYR A 12 7.69 -1.33 7.82
C TYR A 12 8.21 -2.41 6.86
N ARG A 13 9.04 -3.32 7.39
CA ARG A 13 9.45 -4.54 6.70
C ARG A 13 9.38 -5.71 7.67
N GLY A 14 8.51 -6.68 7.41
CA GLY A 14 8.31 -7.82 8.30
C GLY A 14 7.08 -8.65 7.96
N ARG A 15 6.70 -9.57 8.83
CA ARG A 15 5.62 -10.55 8.58
C ARG A 15 4.28 -10.06 9.11
N VAL A 16 3.86 -8.89 8.63
CA VAL A 16 2.61 -8.24 9.02
C VAL A 16 1.74 -8.01 7.79
N ASP A 17 0.46 -8.35 7.90
CA ASP A 17 -0.56 -8.18 6.85
C ASP A 17 -1.91 -7.89 7.49
N SER A 18 -2.36 -6.64 7.37
CA SER A 18 -3.65 -6.17 7.92
C SER A 18 -4.87 -6.70 7.16
N ILE A 19 -4.69 -7.24 5.95
CA ILE A 19 -5.79 -7.60 5.05
C ILE A 19 -5.97 -9.13 5.01
N VAL A 20 -4.89 -9.87 4.74
CA VAL A 20 -4.97 -11.32 4.50
C VAL A 20 -4.83 -12.12 5.78
N THR A 21 -3.94 -11.72 6.70
CA THR A 21 -3.68 -12.44 7.96
C THR A 21 -3.66 -11.51 9.18
N PRO A 22 -4.74 -10.75 9.45
CA PRO A 22 -4.76 -9.72 10.47
C PRO A 22 -4.50 -10.28 11.87
N GLY A 23 -3.67 -9.56 12.64
CA GLY A 23 -3.32 -9.91 14.03
C GLY A 23 -2.43 -11.14 14.18
N THR A 24 -1.93 -11.72 13.09
CA THR A 24 -1.12 -12.94 13.11
C THR A 24 0.15 -12.80 12.26
N VAL A 25 1.04 -13.79 12.34
CA VAL A 25 2.28 -13.80 11.56
C VAL A 25 1.97 -14.16 10.10
N ALA A 26 2.22 -13.22 9.18
CA ALA A 26 1.99 -13.42 7.75
C ALA A 26 2.85 -14.54 7.15
N GLY A 27 2.38 -15.17 6.07
CA GLY A 27 3.06 -16.27 5.39
C GLY A 27 4.41 -15.89 4.76
N HIS A 28 4.64 -14.61 4.48
CA HIS A 28 5.89 -14.08 3.93
C HIS A 28 6.16 -12.66 4.47
N VAL A 29 7.33 -12.10 4.13
CA VAL A 29 7.71 -10.74 4.53
C VAL A 29 7.10 -9.74 3.57
N HIS A 30 6.45 -8.73 4.11
CA HIS A 30 5.97 -7.57 3.38
C HIS A 30 6.90 -6.38 3.56
N LYS A 31 6.98 -5.57 2.51
CA LYS A 31 7.46 -4.21 2.57
C LYS A 31 6.28 -3.27 2.47
N VAL A 32 6.16 -2.36 3.43
CA VAL A 32 5.03 -1.44 3.57
C VAL A 32 5.49 -0.01 3.40
N MET A 33 4.73 0.76 2.64
CA MET A 33 4.98 2.14 2.22
C MET A 33 3.70 2.97 2.39
N GLY A 34 3.84 4.29 2.46
CA GLY A 34 2.71 5.21 2.58
C GLY A 34 2.50 5.75 3.99
N GLY A 35 1.25 5.96 4.39
CA GLY A 35 0.85 6.62 5.64
C GLY A 35 1.30 5.89 6.92
N ASN A 36 1.68 6.61 7.96
CA ASN A 36 2.20 6.01 9.21
C ASN A 36 1.14 5.37 10.13
N HIS A 37 -0.15 5.55 9.87
CA HIS A 37 -1.21 4.80 10.54
C HIS A 37 -1.37 3.41 9.92
N PHE A 38 -0.38 2.56 10.18
CA PHE A 38 -0.35 1.17 9.76
C PHE A 38 -0.27 0.26 11.00
N SER A 39 -0.98 -0.86 10.95
CA SER A 39 -1.07 -1.83 12.04
C SER A 39 -1.03 -3.24 11.50
N ALA A 40 -0.75 -4.22 12.37
CA ALA A 40 -0.94 -5.63 12.03
C ALA A 40 -2.41 -6.04 11.97
N GLY A 41 -3.30 -5.16 12.40
CA GLY A 41 -4.72 -5.40 12.49
C GLY A 41 -5.10 -6.36 13.60
N VAL A 42 -6.40 -6.52 13.77
CA VAL A 42 -7.02 -7.63 14.50
C VAL A 42 -8.09 -8.22 13.60
N LYS A 43 -8.57 -9.43 13.92
CA LYS A 43 -9.59 -10.15 13.12
C LYS A 43 -10.83 -9.31 12.79
N ASP A 44 -11.07 -8.22 13.53
CA ASP A 44 -12.21 -7.30 13.42
C ASP A 44 -11.81 -5.81 13.21
N GLN A 45 -10.63 -5.54 12.63
CA GLN A 45 -9.99 -4.22 12.43
C GLN A 45 -9.42 -3.57 13.70
N SER A 46 -8.16 -3.14 13.63
CA SER A 46 -7.56 -2.29 14.67
C SER A 46 -7.98 -0.83 14.49
N GLU A 47 -7.94 -0.02 15.55
CA GLU A 47 -8.30 1.42 15.46
C GLU A 47 -7.55 2.15 14.34
N LEU A 48 -6.28 1.78 14.08
CA LEU A 48 -5.46 2.38 13.03
C LEU A 48 -5.94 2.08 11.60
N GLU A 49 -6.73 1.03 11.40
CA GLU A 49 -7.24 0.60 10.08
C GLU A 49 -8.64 1.16 9.78
N LEU A 50 -9.26 1.83 10.76
CA LEU A 50 -10.49 2.57 10.51
C LEU A 50 -10.19 3.70 9.52
N TYR A 51 -11.03 3.83 8.50
CA TYR A 51 -10.84 4.80 7.40
C TYR A 51 -10.48 6.22 7.90
N GLU A 52 -11.24 6.75 8.86
CA GLU A 52 -11.01 8.08 9.41
C GLU A 52 -9.66 8.20 10.15
N VAL A 53 -9.21 7.11 10.78
CA VAL A 53 -7.92 7.06 11.45
C VAL A 53 -6.82 6.95 10.42
N THR A 54 -6.86 6.01 9.47
CA THR A 54 -5.83 5.91 8.41
C THR A 54 -5.69 7.22 7.62
N LYS A 55 -6.80 7.89 7.32
CA LYS A 55 -6.80 9.19 6.62
C LYS A 55 -6.16 10.33 7.43
N SER A 56 -6.15 10.23 8.75
CA SER A 56 -5.50 11.22 9.63
C SER A 56 -4.03 10.92 9.93
N ALA A 57 -3.40 10.02 9.19
CA ALA A 57 -1.96 9.77 9.28
C ALA A 57 -1.17 11.08 9.20
N SER A 58 -0.19 11.23 10.10
CA SER A 58 0.59 12.47 10.24
C SER A 58 1.78 12.55 9.28
N CYS A 59 2.19 11.42 8.69
CA CYS A 59 3.20 11.39 7.65
C CYS A 59 3.00 10.22 6.69
N THR A 60 3.64 10.31 5.52
CA THR A 60 3.66 9.27 4.49
C THR A 60 5.05 9.15 3.88
N THR A 61 5.47 7.94 3.51
CA THR A 61 6.73 7.72 2.79
C THR A 61 6.64 8.05 1.29
N CYS A 62 5.47 8.49 0.82
CA CYS A 62 5.18 8.77 -0.58
C CYS A 62 5.15 10.26 -0.92
N SER A 63 5.36 10.59 -2.20
CA SER A 63 5.61 11.95 -2.69
C SER A 63 4.44 12.92 -2.52
N ILE A 64 3.22 12.43 -2.30
CA ILE A 64 2.02 13.24 -2.12
C ILE A 64 1.70 13.34 -0.62
N HIS A 65 2.47 14.18 0.08
CA HIS A 65 2.48 14.23 1.54
C HIS A 65 1.20 14.74 2.20
N THR A 66 0.38 15.52 1.48
CA THR A 66 -0.76 16.25 2.07
C THR A 66 -2.09 15.50 1.97
N VAL A 67 -2.21 14.53 1.07
CA VAL A 67 -3.50 13.85 0.80
C VAL A 67 -3.38 12.33 0.63
N ASP A 68 -2.20 11.78 0.30
CA ASP A 68 -2.04 10.34 0.12
C ASP A 68 -1.53 9.66 1.39
N ASN A 69 -2.50 9.25 2.21
CA ASN A 69 -2.28 8.49 3.43
C ASN A 69 -2.56 6.99 3.26
N SER A 70 -2.61 6.50 2.01
CA SER A 70 -2.81 5.08 1.72
C SER A 70 -1.65 4.24 2.27
N ASN A 71 -1.92 2.98 2.62
CA ASN A 71 -0.88 1.99 2.83
C ASN A 71 -0.72 1.11 1.59
N TYR A 72 0.50 1.04 1.08
CA TYR A 72 0.87 0.17 -0.02
C TYR A 72 1.80 -0.91 0.51
N TRP A 73 1.52 -2.17 0.19
CA TRP A 73 2.37 -3.28 0.60
C TRP A 73 2.55 -4.29 -0.52
N HIS A 74 3.73 -4.93 -0.53
CA HIS A 74 4.07 -5.98 -1.47
C HIS A 74 4.99 -7.01 -0.79
N PRO A 75 5.05 -8.26 -1.29
CA PRO A 75 6.04 -9.24 -0.84
C PRO A 75 7.46 -8.71 -1.05
N ASP A 76 8.34 -8.89 -0.08
CA ASP A 76 9.77 -8.68 -0.28
C ASP A 76 10.37 -9.86 -1.05
N LEU A 77 11.24 -9.53 -2.00
CA LEU A 77 11.88 -10.52 -2.86
C LEU A 77 13.13 -11.09 -2.17
N TYR A 78 13.21 -12.42 -2.12
CA TYR A 78 14.39 -13.13 -1.60
C TYR A 78 14.99 -14.01 -2.69
N TYR A 79 16.31 -13.96 -2.82
CA TYR A 79 17.07 -14.92 -3.60
C TYR A 79 17.29 -16.17 -2.75
N ARG A 80 17.01 -17.34 -3.32
CA ARG A 80 17.27 -18.63 -2.70
C ARG A 80 18.59 -19.20 -3.21
N TRP A 81 19.56 -19.38 -2.32
CA TRP A 81 20.84 -19.99 -2.63
C TRP A 81 20.71 -21.51 -2.77
N SER A 82 21.68 -22.14 -3.44
CA SER A 82 21.74 -23.60 -3.62
C SER A 82 21.81 -24.37 -2.30
N ASN A 83 22.39 -23.78 -1.24
CA ASN A 83 22.44 -24.35 0.11
C ASN A 83 21.11 -24.19 0.89
N GLY A 84 20.06 -23.66 0.27
CA GLY A 84 18.73 -23.50 0.87
C GLY A 84 18.54 -22.23 1.71
N THR A 85 19.56 -21.39 1.89
CA THR A 85 19.40 -20.11 2.60
C THR A 85 18.81 -19.04 1.68
N PHE A 86 18.33 -17.95 2.29
CA PHE A 86 17.70 -16.84 1.60
C PHE A 86 18.45 -15.55 1.88
N SER A 87 18.66 -14.74 0.84
CA SER A 87 19.13 -13.36 0.98
C SER A 87 18.08 -12.41 0.42
N LEU A 88 17.79 -11.36 1.16
CA LEU A 88 16.93 -10.29 0.69
C LEU A 88 17.55 -9.68 -0.58
N VAL A 89 16.77 -9.56 -1.65
CA VAL A 89 17.16 -8.81 -2.84
C VAL A 89 16.97 -7.33 -2.54
N PRO A 90 18.05 -6.53 -2.49
CA PRO A 90 17.94 -5.11 -2.22
C PRO A 90 17.06 -4.44 -3.26
N ASN A 91 16.01 -3.78 -2.81
CA ASN A 91 15.17 -2.96 -3.65
C ASN A 91 14.77 -1.69 -2.86
N GLY A 92 14.72 -0.57 -3.58
CA GLY A 92 14.43 0.74 -3.02
C GLY A 92 13.22 1.35 -3.70
N GLY A 93 12.37 1.98 -2.90
CA GLY A 93 11.22 2.72 -3.38
C GLY A 93 10.06 1.85 -3.85
N LEU A 94 8.96 2.52 -4.14
CA LEU A 94 7.78 1.95 -4.78
C LEU A 94 7.26 3.00 -5.75
N THR A 95 6.89 2.58 -6.96
CA THR A 95 6.10 3.44 -7.85
C THR A 95 4.70 2.85 -7.94
N VAL A 96 3.73 3.58 -7.42
CA VAL A 96 2.31 3.22 -7.48
C VAL A 96 1.72 3.81 -8.75
N TYR A 97 0.99 3.01 -9.51
CA TYR A 97 0.36 3.42 -10.76
C TYR A 97 -1.15 3.46 -10.59
N TYR A 98 -1.72 4.66 -10.63
CA TYR A 98 -3.16 4.87 -10.74
C TYR A 98 -3.52 4.89 -12.23
N ILE A 99 -4.01 3.75 -12.68
CA ILE A 99 -4.48 3.56 -14.06
C ILE A 99 -5.98 3.85 -14.06
N ALA A 100 -6.36 4.99 -14.65
CA ALA A 100 -7.74 5.20 -15.06
C ALA A 100 -8.05 4.16 -16.13
N ARG A 101 -8.61 3.02 -15.73
CA ARG A 101 -9.16 2.05 -16.67
C ARG A 101 -10.47 2.65 -17.17
N THR A 102 -10.62 2.72 -18.48
CA THR A 102 -11.95 2.88 -19.08
C THR A 102 -12.84 1.78 -18.51
N GLY A 103 -14.10 2.09 -18.21
CA GLY A 103 -15.08 1.07 -17.85
C GLY A 103 -15.12 -0.06 -18.89
N ILE A 104 -15.80 -1.15 -18.55
CA ILE A 104 -15.92 -2.40 -19.34
C ILE A 104 -16.30 -2.15 -20.83
N ASP A 105 -16.79 -0.97 -21.17
CA ASP A 105 -17.33 -0.62 -22.48
C ASP A 105 -16.37 0.16 -23.40
N GLY A 106 -15.08 0.30 -23.06
CA GLY A 106 -14.02 0.70 -24.01
C GLY A 106 -14.09 2.14 -24.57
N GLY A 107 -15.02 2.99 -24.10
CA GLY A 107 -15.16 4.37 -24.57
C GLY A 107 -14.19 5.36 -23.89
N PRO A 108 -13.65 6.36 -24.60
CA PRO A 108 -12.67 7.31 -24.07
C PRO A 108 -13.18 8.27 -22.97
N GLN A 109 -14.43 8.17 -22.53
CA GLN A 109 -15.04 9.11 -21.58
C GLN A 109 -15.91 8.48 -20.47
N HIS A 110 -15.91 7.16 -20.29
CA HIS A 110 -16.70 6.53 -19.23
C HIS A 110 -15.77 6.01 -18.13
N ALA A 111 -15.30 6.93 -17.28
CA ALA A 111 -15.02 6.53 -15.90
C ALA A 111 -16.34 5.98 -15.35
N ASN A 112 -16.33 4.78 -14.77
CA ASN A 112 -17.52 4.23 -14.13
C ASN A 112 -18.09 5.32 -13.19
N PRO A 113 -19.38 5.67 -13.28
CA PRO A 113 -19.94 6.80 -12.53
C PRO A 113 -19.78 6.68 -11.01
N ASN A 114 -19.48 5.49 -10.49
CA ASN A 114 -19.12 5.25 -9.09
C ASN A 114 -17.69 5.70 -8.72
N TRP A 115 -16.84 5.99 -9.72
CA TRP A 115 -15.45 6.41 -9.54
C TRP A 115 -15.39 7.94 -9.53
N GLN A 116 -16.03 8.51 -8.51
CA GLN A 116 -15.97 9.95 -8.24
C GLN A 116 -14.77 10.25 -7.34
N PRO A 117 -14.05 11.37 -7.55
CA PRO A 117 -13.08 11.87 -6.58
C PRO A 117 -13.72 12.01 -5.20
N PHE A 118 -13.05 11.49 -4.17
CA PHE A 118 -13.48 11.65 -2.78
C PHE A 118 -12.33 12.20 -1.92
N PRO A 119 -12.53 13.29 -1.16
CA PRO A 119 -13.77 14.05 -1.02
C PRO A 119 -14.11 14.85 -2.28
N LYS A 120 -15.39 15.20 -2.46
CA LYS A 120 -15.83 16.07 -3.58
C LYS A 120 -15.12 17.43 -3.48
N GLY A 121 -14.41 17.84 -4.53
CA GLY A 121 -13.89 19.21 -4.66
C GLY A 121 -12.43 19.45 -4.29
N LEU A 122 -11.56 18.44 -4.40
CA LEU A 122 -10.13 18.68 -4.65
C LEU A 122 -9.89 18.94 -6.13
#